data_AF-A0A1A7WZH1-F1
#
_entry.id   AF-A0A1A7WZH1-F1
#
_cell.length_a   1.000
_cell.length_b   1.000
_cell.length_c   1.000
_cell.angle_alpha   90.00
_cell.angle_beta   90.00
_cell.angle_gamma   90.00
#
_symmetry.space_group_name_H-M   'P 1'
#
loop_
_entity.id
_entity.type
_entity.pdbx_description
1 polymer ?
#
loop_
_entity_poly.entity_id
_entity_poly.type
_entity_poly.pdbx_seq_one_letter_code
_entity_poly.pdbx_strand_id
1 'polypeptide(L)'
;KTENFKTSMVTVEVAGAPCKLARQDHINRWNEMQCSPVLSGNFTPSGHTVKVTSGHKVVKTEGFTFVDPLIKHIFPTFGPKSGNTMLTIRGAFLDTGNKQVVTVGKAICKIQSLTSTMLTCKTPPHSALSEEPVKLTLDSVECHAPVLFTYNNDPVIDSIQPLRSFVSG
;
A
#
# COMPACT_ATOMS: atom_id res chain seq x y z
N LYS A 1 32.22 -16.71 -19.47
CA LYS A 1 31.52 -15.92 -20.52
C LYS A 1 30.31 -15.28 -19.89
N THR A 2 30.40 -14.01 -19.51
CA THR A 2 29.27 -13.19 -19.09
C THR A 2 28.53 -12.78 -20.35
N GLU A 3 27.49 -13.51 -20.72
CA GLU A 3 26.59 -13.04 -21.78
C GLU A 3 25.85 -11.81 -21.26
N ASN A 4 26.15 -10.66 -21.84
CA ASN A 4 25.44 -9.42 -21.54
C ASN A 4 23.94 -9.64 -21.83
N PHE A 5 23.13 -9.50 -20.79
CA PHE A 5 21.69 -9.64 -20.85
C PHE A 5 21.11 -8.59 -21.81
N LYS A 6 20.79 -8.99 -23.04
CA LYS A 6 20.22 -8.07 -24.05
C LYS A 6 18.71 -7.98 -23.84
N THR A 7 18.28 -6.94 -23.11
CA THR A 7 16.85 -6.66 -22.85
C THR A 7 16.00 -6.56 -24.12
N SER A 8 16.60 -6.22 -25.27
CA SER A 8 15.93 -6.19 -26.58
C SER A 8 15.50 -7.57 -27.11
N MET A 9 16.00 -8.67 -26.54
CA MET A 9 15.68 -10.04 -26.94
C MET A 9 14.79 -10.75 -25.92
N VAL A 10 14.36 -10.03 -24.88
CA VAL A 10 13.55 -10.57 -23.78
C VAL A 10 12.17 -9.92 -23.80
N THR A 11 11.13 -10.76 -23.76
CA THR A 11 9.75 -10.33 -23.56
C THR A 11 9.19 -10.99 -22.32
N VAL A 12 8.45 -10.21 -21.54
CA VAL A 12 7.82 -10.68 -20.31
C VAL A 12 6.32 -10.45 -20.43
N GLU A 13 5.54 -11.47 -20.10
CA GLU A 13 4.08 -11.43 -20.00
C GLU A 13 3.67 -11.82 -18.58
N VAL A 14 2.74 -11.08 -17.98
CA VAL A 14 2.26 -11.26 -16.61
C VAL A 14 0.75 -11.43 -16.64
N ALA A 15 0.26 -12.63 -16.35
CA ALA A 15 -1.16 -13.03 -16.43
C ALA A 15 -1.83 -12.62 -17.76
N GLY A 16 -1.06 -12.69 -18.85
CA GLY A 16 -1.47 -12.32 -20.21
C GLY A 16 -1.18 -10.85 -20.60
N ALA A 17 -0.77 -10.00 -19.66
CA ALA A 17 -0.44 -8.60 -19.95
C ALA A 17 1.03 -8.46 -20.36
N PRO A 18 1.36 -7.75 -21.46
CA PRO A 18 2.74 -7.46 -21.81
C PRO A 18 3.38 -6.58 -20.73
N CYS A 19 4.57 -6.95 -20.28
CA CYS A 19 5.29 -6.24 -19.23
C CYS A 19 6.44 -5.42 -19.81
N LYS A 20 6.38 -4.10 -19.65
CA LYS A 20 7.43 -3.20 -20.12
C LYS A 20 8.62 -3.27 -19.19
N LEU A 21 9.76 -3.76 -19.69
CA LEU A 21 11.02 -3.82 -18.94
C LEU A 21 11.55 -2.41 -18.65
N ALA A 22 11.97 -2.18 -17.41
CA ALA A 22 12.69 -0.95 -17.03
C ALA A 22 14.08 -0.94 -17.69
N ARG A 23 14.62 0.26 -17.98
CA ARG A 23 16.02 0.38 -18.42
C ARG A 23 16.93 0.03 -17.24
N GLN A 24 17.82 -0.93 -17.44
CA GLN A 24 18.77 -1.41 -16.44
C GLN A 24 19.92 -0.40 -16.28
N ASP A 25 19.66 0.75 -15.65
CA ASP A 25 20.67 1.82 -15.51
C ASP A 25 21.68 1.59 -14.35
N HIS A 26 21.65 0.44 -13.68
CA HIS A 26 22.58 0.13 -12.59
C HIS A 26 23.51 -1.05 -12.86
N ILE A 27 24.80 -0.75 -12.73
CA ILE A 27 26.02 -1.50 -13.05
C ILE A 27 26.17 -2.90 -12.40
N ASN A 28 25.28 -3.40 -11.55
CA ASN A 28 25.50 -4.66 -10.81
C ASN A 28 24.28 -5.57 -10.52
N ARG A 29 23.14 -5.42 -11.22
CA ARG A 29 21.97 -6.31 -11.06
C ARG A 29 21.76 -7.22 -12.27
N TRP A 30 22.66 -8.17 -12.51
CA TRP A 30 22.54 -9.10 -13.65
C TRP A 30 21.48 -10.19 -13.46
N ASN A 31 20.98 -10.36 -12.23
CA ASN A 31 20.06 -11.44 -11.85
C ASN A 31 18.62 -10.97 -11.54
N GLU A 32 18.32 -9.69 -11.78
CA GLU A 32 17.02 -9.09 -11.45
C GLU A 32 16.45 -8.36 -12.67
N MET A 33 15.17 -8.58 -12.97
CA MET A 33 14.44 -7.86 -14.02
C MET A 33 13.27 -7.14 -13.39
N GLN A 34 13.21 -5.82 -13.55
CA GLN A 34 12.05 -5.03 -13.18
C GLN A 34 11.22 -4.75 -14.41
N CYS A 35 9.92 -5.01 -14.33
CA CYS A 35 8.98 -4.73 -15.40
C CYS A 35 7.67 -4.17 -14.83
N SER A 36 6.95 -3.40 -15.65
CA SER A 36 5.65 -2.86 -15.30
C SER A 36 4.60 -3.41 -16.28
N PRO A 37 3.60 -4.18 -15.81
CA PRO A 37 2.54 -4.68 -16.67
C PRO A 37 1.80 -3.52 -17.35
N VAL A 38 1.63 -3.61 -18.66
CA VAL A 38 0.87 -2.64 -19.45
C VAL A 38 -0.51 -3.23 -19.70
N LEU A 39 -1.51 -2.67 -19.04
CA LEU A 39 -2.91 -3.02 -19.21
C LEU A 39 -3.51 -2.09 -20.28
N SER A 40 -4.04 -2.66 -21.36
CA SER A 40 -4.70 -1.90 -22.43
C SER A 40 -6.14 -2.40 -22.65
N GLY A 41 -7.09 -1.46 -22.71
CA GLY A 41 -8.51 -1.75 -22.96
C GLY A 41 -9.20 -2.56 -21.84
N ASN A 42 -10.23 -3.34 -22.21
CA ASN A 42 -10.90 -4.31 -21.32
C ASN A 42 -10.04 -5.56 -21.14
N PHE A 43 -8.86 -5.39 -20.53
CA PHE A 43 -8.00 -6.52 -20.20
C PHE A 43 -8.59 -7.31 -19.03
N THR A 44 -9.07 -8.52 -19.31
CA THR A 44 -9.35 -9.52 -18.28
C THR A 44 -8.07 -10.31 -18.00
N PRO A 45 -7.53 -10.27 -16.77
CA PRO A 45 -6.45 -11.15 -16.37
C PRO A 45 -6.72 -12.59 -16.76
N SER A 46 -5.79 -13.20 -17.48
CA SER A 46 -5.87 -14.60 -17.87
C SER A 46 -4.88 -15.40 -17.03
N GLY A 47 -5.41 -16.11 -16.03
CA GLY A 47 -4.61 -16.98 -15.16
C GLY A 47 -3.67 -16.22 -14.23
N HIS A 48 -2.63 -16.93 -13.79
CA HIS A 48 -1.69 -16.45 -12.77
C HIS A 48 -0.22 -16.62 -13.22
N THR A 49 -0.04 -16.86 -14.52
CA THR A 49 1.22 -17.23 -15.13
C THR A 49 2.07 -16.00 -15.45
N VAL A 50 3.33 -16.02 -15.03
CA VAL A 50 4.38 -15.15 -15.52
C VAL A 50 5.19 -15.93 -16.56
N LYS A 51 5.29 -15.38 -17.77
CA LYS A 51 6.01 -15.98 -18.90
C LYS A 51 7.15 -15.06 -19.31
N VAL A 52 8.35 -15.62 -19.37
CA VAL A 52 9.55 -14.93 -19.85
C VAL A 52 10.03 -15.65 -21.11
N THR A 53 10.19 -14.90 -22.19
CA THR A 53 10.73 -15.40 -23.45
C THR A 53 12.05 -14.70 -23.73
N SER A 54 13.12 -15.46 -23.99
CA SER A 54 14.44 -14.94 -24.34
C SER A 54 14.94 -15.68 -25.58
N GLY A 55 14.88 -15.02 -26.74
CA GLY A 55 15.10 -15.69 -28.03
C GLY A 55 14.12 -16.84 -28.24
N HIS A 56 14.62 -18.08 -28.35
CA HIS A 56 13.81 -19.29 -28.53
C HIS A 56 13.43 -20.00 -27.21
N LYS A 57 13.93 -19.54 -26.07
CA LYS A 57 13.64 -20.15 -24.76
C LYS A 57 12.44 -19.48 -24.13
N VAL A 58 11.50 -20.26 -23.62
CA VAL A 58 10.31 -19.80 -22.89
C VAL A 58 10.29 -20.49 -21.53
N VAL A 59 10.18 -19.69 -20.47
CA VAL A 59 9.99 -20.18 -19.10
C VAL A 59 8.69 -19.61 -18.56
N LYS A 60 7.95 -20.42 -17.83
CA LYS A 60 6.68 -20.05 -17.19
C LYS A 60 6.73 -20.40 -15.71
N THR A 61 6.15 -19.54 -14.89
CA THR A 61 5.90 -19.80 -13.47
C THR A 61 4.51 -19.28 -13.11
N GLU A 62 3.90 -19.83 -12.07
CA GLU A 62 2.65 -19.31 -11.50
C GLU A 62 2.95 -18.42 -10.29
N GLY A 63 1.97 -17.62 -9.88
CA GLY A 63 1.99 -16.90 -8.60
C GLY A 63 1.71 -15.40 -8.65
N PHE A 64 1.41 -14.84 -9.83
CA PHE A 64 1.02 -13.43 -9.95
C PHE A 64 -0.48 -13.31 -10.19
N THR A 65 -1.17 -12.45 -9.44
CA THR A 65 -2.61 -12.20 -9.60
C THR A 65 -2.88 -10.71 -9.61
N PHE A 66 -3.72 -10.25 -10.53
CA PHE A 66 -4.30 -8.91 -10.46
C PHE A 66 -5.48 -8.91 -9.50
N VAL A 67 -5.47 -8.00 -8.53
CA VAL A 67 -6.49 -7.87 -7.49
C VAL A 67 -7.00 -6.45 -7.43
N ASP A 68 -8.22 -6.28 -6.91
CA ASP A 68 -8.83 -4.97 -6.68
C ASP A 68 -8.81 -4.64 -5.18
N PRO A 69 -7.89 -3.77 -4.73
CA PRO A 69 -7.75 -3.43 -3.32
C PRO A 69 -8.90 -2.54 -2.85
N LEU A 70 -9.40 -2.78 -1.64
CA LEU A 70 -10.55 -2.03 -1.12
C LEU A 70 -10.47 -1.82 0.39
N ILE A 71 -10.87 -0.63 0.84
CA ILE A 71 -11.07 -0.32 2.26
C ILE A 71 -12.52 -0.62 2.63
N LYS A 72 -12.74 -1.47 3.63
CA LYS A 72 -14.07 -1.81 4.13
C LYS A 72 -14.50 -0.90 5.28
N HIS A 73 -13.59 -0.58 6.19
CA HIS A 73 -13.87 0.30 7.33
C HIS A 73 -12.59 0.80 7.98
N ILE A 74 -12.73 1.85 8.79
CA ILE A 74 -11.67 2.42 9.62
C ILE A 74 -12.12 2.48 11.08
N PHE A 75 -11.18 2.38 12.02
CA PHE A 75 -11.44 2.52 13.44
C PHE A 75 -10.20 3.04 14.20
N PRO A 76 -10.33 3.99 15.14
CA PRO A 76 -11.54 4.78 15.41
C PRO A 76 -11.85 5.72 14.23
N THR A 77 -13.08 6.23 14.18
CA THR A 77 -13.50 7.25 13.19
C THR A 77 -13.20 8.68 13.65
N PHE A 78 -12.56 8.85 14.81
CA PHE A 78 -12.22 10.16 15.35
C PHE A 78 -10.99 10.10 16.26
N GLY A 79 -10.39 11.26 16.53
CA GLY A 79 -9.27 11.41 17.46
C GLY A 79 -8.90 12.87 17.73
N PRO A 80 -7.98 13.14 18.66
CA PRO A 80 -7.53 14.50 18.97
C PRO A 80 -6.82 15.16 17.78
N LYS A 81 -7.00 16.48 17.64
CA LYS A 81 -6.31 17.30 16.63
C LYS A 81 -4.79 17.26 16.77
N SER A 82 -4.25 16.94 17.96
CA SER A 82 -2.83 16.66 18.14
C SER A 82 -2.30 15.46 17.33
N GLY A 83 -3.19 14.63 16.76
CA GLY A 83 -2.82 13.43 16.00
C GLY A 83 -2.45 12.26 16.91
N ASN A 84 -1.54 11.40 16.45
CA ASN A 84 -1.07 10.19 17.15
C ASN A 84 -2.15 9.15 17.47
N THR A 85 -3.35 9.27 16.89
CA THR A 85 -4.38 8.24 17.02
C THR A 85 -3.96 7.01 16.22
N MET A 86 -3.98 5.83 16.84
CA MET A 86 -3.73 4.57 16.15
C MET A 86 -4.95 4.22 15.29
N LEU A 87 -4.91 4.60 14.01
CA LEU A 87 -5.95 4.32 13.05
C LEU A 87 -5.75 2.92 12.46
N THR A 88 -6.77 2.08 12.60
CA THR A 88 -6.85 0.76 12.00
C THR A 88 -7.72 0.84 10.74
N ILE A 89 -7.18 0.44 9.61
CA ILE A 89 -7.87 0.34 8.32
C ILE A 89 -8.01 -1.15 8.00
N ARG A 90 -9.24 -1.61 7.79
CA ARG A 90 -9.52 -3.01 7.39
C ARG A 90 -10.09 -3.06 5.98
N GLY A 91 -9.73 -4.11 5.26
CA GLY A 91 -10.01 -4.19 3.84
C GLY A 91 -9.66 -5.53 3.21
N ALA A 92 -9.38 -5.51 1.91
CA ALA A 92 -8.84 -6.63 1.15
C ALA A 92 -7.70 -6.14 0.26
N PHE A 93 -6.69 -6.99 0.10
CA PHE A 93 -5.51 -6.78 -0.75
C PHE A 93 -4.74 -5.48 -0.47
N LEU A 94 -4.72 -5.04 0.80
CA LEU A 94 -4.13 -3.76 1.21
C LEU A 94 -2.60 -3.72 1.08
N ASP A 95 -1.95 -4.87 0.97
CA ASP A 95 -0.51 -5.05 0.80
C ASP A 95 -0.09 -5.20 -0.67
N THR A 96 -1.02 -5.00 -1.61
CA THR A 96 -0.74 -5.05 -3.05
C THR A 96 0.16 -3.90 -3.49
N GLY A 97 0.94 -4.14 -4.54
CA GLY A 97 1.82 -3.14 -5.15
C GLY A 97 3.15 -2.98 -4.41
N ASN A 98 3.97 -2.07 -4.89
CA ASN A 98 5.31 -1.85 -4.35
C ASN A 98 5.34 -0.78 -3.26
N LYS A 99 4.45 0.20 -3.33
CA LYS A 99 4.42 1.34 -2.41
C LYS A 99 3.02 1.62 -1.89
N GLN A 100 2.90 1.62 -0.57
CA GLN A 100 1.68 1.97 0.16
C GLN A 100 1.85 3.32 0.86
N VAL A 101 0.92 4.23 0.62
CA VAL A 101 0.87 5.54 1.30
C VAL A 101 -0.53 5.77 1.83
N VAL A 102 -0.65 6.03 3.13
CA VAL A 102 -1.93 6.40 3.74
C VAL A 102 -1.92 7.89 4.03
N THR A 103 -3.03 8.57 3.73
CA THR A 103 -3.26 9.96 4.12
C THR A 103 -4.56 10.11 4.88
N VAL A 104 -4.56 11.04 5.84
CA VAL A 104 -5.77 11.61 6.44
C VAL A 104 -5.81 13.07 6.00
N GLY A 105 -6.78 13.40 5.15
CA GLY A 105 -6.79 14.64 4.40
C GLY A 105 -5.59 14.70 3.45
N LYS A 106 -4.77 15.73 3.57
CA LYS A 106 -3.54 15.93 2.77
C LYS A 106 -2.27 15.43 3.46
N ALA A 107 -2.35 15.04 4.73
CA ALA A 107 -1.18 14.70 5.53
C ALA A 107 -0.98 13.18 5.62
N ILE A 108 0.28 12.75 5.66
CA ILE A 108 0.65 11.32 5.67
C ILE A 108 0.36 10.71 7.05
N CYS A 109 -0.37 9.60 7.05
CA CYS A 109 -0.54 8.72 8.20
C CYS A 109 0.57 7.66 8.19
N LYS A 110 1.50 7.71 9.14
CA LYS A 110 2.68 6.82 9.12
C LYS A 110 2.27 5.38 9.44
N ILE A 111 2.36 4.50 8.45
CA ILE A 111 2.08 3.06 8.59
C ILE A 111 2.96 2.45 9.69
N GLN A 112 2.32 1.69 10.58
CA GLN A 112 2.97 0.95 11.68
C GLN A 112 2.99 -0.56 11.37
N SER A 113 1.91 -1.08 10.80
CA SER A 113 1.82 -2.48 10.36
C SER A 113 0.97 -2.60 9.11
N LEU A 114 1.27 -3.60 8.29
CA LEU A 114 0.56 -3.87 7.04
C LEU A 114 0.42 -5.38 6.83
N THR A 115 -0.79 -5.79 6.46
CA THR A 115 -1.16 -7.13 6.01
C THR A 115 -2.20 -6.97 4.90
N SER A 116 -2.48 -8.05 4.16
CA SER A 116 -3.50 -8.03 3.11
C SER A 116 -4.90 -7.60 3.55
N THR A 117 -5.25 -7.74 4.82
CA THR A 117 -6.61 -7.44 5.32
C THR A 117 -6.66 -6.29 6.32
N MET A 118 -5.51 -5.86 6.83
CA MET A 118 -5.41 -4.84 7.88
C MET A 118 -4.14 -4.02 7.77
N LEU A 119 -4.29 -2.71 7.90
CA LEU A 119 -3.23 -1.72 8.00
C LEU A 119 -3.45 -0.91 9.27
N THR A 120 -2.37 -0.61 10.00
CA THR A 120 -2.42 0.37 11.10
C THR A 120 -1.50 1.55 10.80
N CYS A 121 -1.91 2.77 11.15
CA CYS A 121 -1.10 3.97 11.00
C CYS A 121 -1.37 4.97 12.12
N LYS A 122 -0.44 5.90 12.36
CA LYS A 122 -0.67 7.01 13.31
C LYS A 122 -1.12 8.26 12.57
N THR A 123 -2.26 8.81 12.99
CA THR A 123 -2.80 10.04 12.38
C THR A 123 -1.84 11.22 12.56
N PRO A 124 -1.67 12.06 11.53
CA PRO A 124 -0.89 13.28 11.66
C PRO A 124 -1.63 14.30 12.54
N PRO A 125 -0.93 15.31 13.09
CA PRO A 125 -1.59 16.46 13.71
C PRO A 125 -2.36 17.27 12.66
N HIS A 126 -3.45 17.89 13.09
CA HIS A 126 -4.29 18.79 12.31
C HIS A 126 -4.55 20.08 13.08
N SER A 127 -4.52 21.24 12.41
CA SER A 127 -4.61 22.54 13.09
C SER A 127 -6.02 22.91 13.52
N ALA A 128 -7.03 22.40 12.82
CA ALA A 128 -8.44 22.70 13.04
C ALA A 128 -9.25 21.44 13.32
N LEU A 129 -10.41 21.61 13.94
CA LEU A 129 -11.44 20.58 13.99
C LEU A 129 -12.00 20.40 12.58
N SER A 130 -11.94 19.19 12.06
CA SER A 130 -12.41 18.89 10.70
C SER A 130 -12.73 17.41 10.54
N GLU A 131 -13.47 17.11 9.49
CA GLU A 131 -13.64 15.74 9.00
C GLU A 131 -12.78 15.58 7.75
N GLU A 132 -11.83 14.65 7.80
CA GLU A 132 -10.86 14.45 6.74
C GLU A 132 -11.03 13.08 6.08
N PRO A 133 -10.91 12.99 4.74
CA PRO A 133 -10.96 11.71 4.05
C PRO A 133 -9.74 10.86 4.39
N VAL A 134 -9.95 9.56 4.59
CA VAL A 134 -8.86 8.58 4.71
C VAL A 134 -8.66 7.90 3.36
N LYS A 135 -7.43 7.97 2.84
CA LYS A 135 -7.06 7.42 1.54
C LYS A 135 -5.84 6.50 1.67
N LEU A 136 -5.88 5.36 0.99
CA LEU A 136 -4.74 4.49 0.76
C LEU A 136 -4.38 4.56 -0.73
N THR A 137 -3.15 4.96 -1.03
CA THR A 137 -2.60 4.93 -2.39
C THR A 137 -1.64 3.74 -2.51
N LEU A 138 -1.92 2.86 -3.47
CA LEU A 138 -1.17 1.65 -3.80
C LEU A 138 -0.58 1.82 -5.20
N ASP A 139 0.70 2.19 -5.27
CA ASP A 139 1.35 2.64 -6.50
C ASP A 139 0.59 3.81 -7.16
N SER A 140 -0.25 3.54 -8.16
CA SER A 140 -1.09 4.52 -8.87
C SER A 140 -2.60 4.36 -8.60
N VAL A 141 -3.00 3.39 -7.78
CA VAL A 141 -4.40 3.12 -7.45
C VAL A 141 -4.75 3.79 -6.12
N GLU A 142 -5.91 4.43 -6.06
CA GLU A 142 -6.41 5.09 -4.85
C GLU A 142 -7.65 4.38 -4.31
N CYS A 143 -7.59 3.98 -3.03
CA CYS A 143 -8.70 3.40 -2.29
C CYS A 143 -9.17 4.41 -1.24
N HIS A 144 -10.47 4.68 -1.20
CA HIS A 144 -11.07 5.59 -0.24
C HIS A 144 -11.79 4.83 0.87
N ALA A 145 -11.63 5.29 2.11
CA ALA A 145 -12.46 4.80 3.20
C ALA A 145 -13.92 5.23 2.98
N PRO A 146 -14.90 4.40 3.38
CA PRO A 146 -16.32 4.72 3.22
C PRO A 146 -16.82 5.82 4.17
N VAL A 147 -16.02 6.18 5.18
CA VAL A 147 -16.33 7.20 6.19
C VAL A 147 -15.13 8.11 6.39
N LEU A 148 -15.38 9.34 6.86
CA LEU A 148 -14.35 10.32 7.19
C LEU A 148 -13.77 10.06 8.58
N PHE A 149 -12.59 10.62 8.85
CA PHE A 149 -11.99 10.69 10.17
C PHE A 149 -12.18 12.08 10.78
N THR A 150 -12.76 12.17 11.97
CA THR A 150 -13.06 13.44 12.65
C THR A 150 -11.96 13.83 13.63
N TYR A 151 -11.33 14.99 13.42
CA TYR A 151 -10.43 15.61 14.40
C TYR A 151 -11.23 16.41 15.42
N ASN A 152 -11.11 16.01 16.69
CA ASN A 152 -11.75 16.61 17.86
C ASN A 152 -10.75 17.41 18.69
N ASN A 153 -11.25 18.14 19.69
CA ASN A 153 -10.39 18.82 20.66
C ASN A 153 -9.50 17.82 21.41
N ASP A 154 -8.31 18.28 21.79
CA ASP A 154 -7.42 17.50 22.63
C ASP A 154 -8.07 17.28 24.01
N PRO A 155 -7.92 16.09 24.61
CA PRO A 155 -8.52 15.81 25.91
C PRO A 155 -7.89 16.70 27.00
N VAL A 156 -8.70 17.10 27.97
CA VAL A 156 -8.27 17.87 29.15
C VAL A 156 -8.49 17.04 30.40
N ILE A 157 -7.47 16.97 31.26
CA ILE A 157 -7.59 16.34 32.58
C ILE A 157 -8.10 17.40 33.55
N ASP A 158 -9.32 17.21 34.07
CA ASP A 158 -9.94 18.15 35.01
C ASP A 158 -9.58 17.80 36.47
N SER A 159 -9.72 16.54 36.85
CA SER A 159 -9.40 16.07 38.20
C SER A 159 -8.99 14.60 38.21
N ILE A 160 -8.29 14.19 39.28
CA ILE A 160 -7.87 12.81 39.52
C ILE A 160 -8.38 12.39 40.90
N GLN A 161 -9.11 11.28 40.97
CA GLN A 161 -9.58 10.71 42.24
C GLN A 161 -9.54 9.17 42.20
N PRO A 162 -8.96 8.52 43.25
CA PRO A 162 -8.31 9.12 44.42
C PRO A 162 -6.92 9.72 44.10
N LEU A 163 -6.45 10.66 44.93
CA LEU A 163 -5.12 11.30 44.78
C LEU A 163 -3.95 10.45 45.31
N ARG A 164 -4.20 9.23 45.78
CA ARG A 164 -3.20 8.33 46.36
C ARG A 164 -3.53 6.86 46.05
N SER A 165 -2.51 6.05 45.80
CA SER A 165 -2.59 4.58 45.70
C SER A 165 -1.42 3.92 46.45
N PHE A 166 -1.40 2.59 46.45
CA PHE A 166 -0.30 1.77 46.98
C PHE A 166 0.91 1.80 46.04
N VAL A 167 2.11 1.58 46.58
CA VAL A 167 3.34 1.46 45.77
C VAL A 167 3.27 0.31 44.78
N SER A 168 2.47 -0.73 45.06
CA SER A 168 2.25 -1.89 44.18
C SER A 168 1.30 -1.64 43.01
N GLY A 169 0.64 -0.48 42.95
CA GLY A 169 -0.55 -0.27 42.12
C GLY A 169 -1.83 -0.45 42.90
#